data_AF-A0A7J6AJT6-F1
#
_entry.id   AF-A0A7J6AJT6-F1
#
_cell.length_a   1.000
_cell.length_b   1.000
_cell.length_c   1.000
_cell.angle_alpha   90.00
_cell.angle_beta   90.00
_cell.angle_gamma   90.00
#
_symmetry.space_group_name_H-M   'P 1'
#
loop_
_entity.id
_entity.type
_entity.pdbx_description
1 polymer ?
#
loop_
_entity_poly.entity_id
_entity_poly.type
_entity_poly.pdbx_seq_one_letter_code
_entity_poly.pdbx_strand_id
1 'polypeptide(L)'
;MLRLKPATLQMKMRMKFRAHLERVLDIRKVGKMAEYAAVQKGSLKLKGIGEISAGKKKKKKDKETKRLEKQVLTTSTEEETTKKAYVDKRTPAQIAFDKIQEKRQMERILNKASKTHKRRVEEFNRHLDTLTEHYDIPKVSWTK
;
A
#
# COMPACT_ATOMS: atom_id res chain seq x y z
N MET A 1 61.49 5.35 -15.64
CA MET A 1 60.05 5.66 -15.45
C MET A 1 59.29 4.35 -15.22
N LEU A 2 58.84 4.09 -13.99
CA LEU A 2 58.04 2.89 -13.66
C LEU A 2 56.55 3.28 -13.63
N ARG A 3 55.80 3.00 -14.70
CA ARG A 3 54.34 3.17 -14.73
C ARG A 3 53.67 1.96 -14.07
N LEU A 4 53.09 2.17 -12.89
CA LEU A 4 52.28 1.19 -12.17
C LEU A 4 51.02 0.80 -12.96
N LYS A 5 50.71 -0.50 -12.93
CA LYS A 5 49.69 -1.17 -13.75
C LYS A 5 48.25 -0.68 -13.41
N PRO A 6 47.40 -0.39 -14.43
CA PRO A 6 46.05 0.17 -14.28
C PRO A 6 45.02 -0.77 -13.63
N ALA A 7 45.35 -2.05 -13.43
CA ALA A 7 44.45 -3.05 -12.85
C ALA A 7 44.11 -2.79 -11.37
N THR A 8 44.98 -2.09 -10.63
CA THR A 8 44.79 -1.85 -9.19
C THR A 8 43.75 -0.78 -8.88
N LEU A 9 43.60 0.22 -9.78
CA LEU A 9 42.66 1.33 -9.58
C LEU A 9 41.22 0.88 -9.79
N GLN A 10 40.98 0.08 -10.85
CA GLN A 10 39.64 -0.41 -11.19
C GLN A 10 39.10 -1.38 -10.12
N MET A 11 39.99 -2.21 -9.55
CA MET A 11 39.65 -3.14 -8.48
C MET A 11 39.33 -2.43 -7.16
N LYS A 12 40.07 -1.36 -6.81
CA LYS A 12 39.77 -0.49 -5.66
C LYS A 12 38.43 0.26 -5.83
N MET A 13 38.11 0.68 -7.05
CA MET A 13 36.83 1.34 -7.35
C MET A 13 35.65 0.37 -7.22
N ARG A 14 35.77 -0.87 -7.73
CA ARG A 14 34.77 -1.95 -7.55
C ARG A 14 34.58 -2.31 -6.07
N MET A 15 35.66 -2.38 -5.29
CA MET A 15 35.60 -2.66 -3.84
C MET A 15 34.88 -1.53 -3.08
N LYS A 16 35.17 -0.26 -3.38
CA LYS A 16 34.47 0.89 -2.78
C LYS A 16 32.98 0.93 -3.15
N PHE A 17 32.64 0.62 -4.40
CA PHE A 17 31.25 0.58 -4.85
C PHE A 17 30.46 -0.55 -4.17
N ARG A 18 31.08 -1.74 -4.00
CA ARG A 18 30.50 -2.86 -3.25
C ARG A 18 30.27 -2.49 -1.77
N ALA A 19 31.23 -1.84 -1.12
CA ALA A 19 31.10 -1.40 0.28
C ALA A 19 30.05 -0.28 0.48
N HIS A 20 29.75 0.49 -0.56
CA HIS A 20 28.65 1.46 -0.54
C HIS A 20 27.29 0.76 -0.74
N LEU A 21 27.21 -0.21 -1.65
CA LEU A 21 26.00 -1.02 -1.85
C LEU A 21 25.62 -1.84 -0.61
N GLU A 22 26.60 -2.43 0.09
CA GLU A 22 26.31 -3.16 1.35
C GLU A 22 25.81 -2.22 2.45
N ARG A 23 26.34 -1.00 2.57
CA ARG A 23 25.84 0.02 3.52
C ARG A 23 24.42 0.52 3.19
N VAL A 24 24.07 0.65 1.91
CA VAL A 24 22.71 1.03 1.48
C VAL A 24 21.71 -0.11 1.71
N LEU A 25 22.16 -1.37 1.64
CA LEU A 25 21.32 -2.55 1.88
C LEU A 25 21.11 -2.84 3.38
N ASP A 26 22.02 -2.44 4.27
CA ASP A 26 21.86 -2.60 5.72
C ASP A 26 20.83 -1.63 6.35
N ILE A 27 20.57 -0.47 5.73
CA ILE A 27 19.53 0.48 6.18
C ILE A 27 18.11 -0.11 6.02
N ARG A 28 17.95 -1.18 5.24
CA ARG A 28 16.65 -1.84 5.00
C ARG A 28 16.37 -3.03 5.93
N LYS A 29 17.13 -3.17 7.02
CA LYS A 29 16.93 -4.23 8.02
C LYS A 29 16.01 -3.77 9.15
N VAL A 30 14.75 -3.55 8.81
CA VAL A 30 13.66 -3.35 9.78
C VAL A 30 13.58 -4.60 10.68
N GLY A 31 13.60 -4.38 11.99
CA GLY A 31 13.64 -5.42 13.01
C GLY A 31 12.55 -6.48 12.81
N LYS A 32 12.94 -7.75 12.90
CA LYS A 32 12.00 -8.88 12.99
C LYS A 32 11.22 -8.74 14.31
N MET A 33 9.92 -8.43 14.22
CA MET A 33 8.99 -8.54 15.35
C MET A 33 8.97 -10.00 15.83
N ALA A 34 9.44 -10.24 17.05
CA ALA A 34 9.63 -11.59 17.62
C ALA A 34 8.31 -12.36 17.76
N GLU A 35 7.20 -11.63 17.83
CA GLU A 35 5.84 -12.16 18.01
C GLU A 35 5.38 -13.06 16.84
N TYR A 36 5.93 -12.86 15.63
CA TYR A 36 5.60 -13.67 14.44
C TYR A 36 6.70 -14.66 14.04
N ALA A 37 7.67 -14.90 14.92
CA ALA A 37 8.77 -15.83 14.63
C ALA A 37 8.29 -17.29 14.52
N ALA A 38 7.30 -17.66 15.33
CA ALA A 38 6.78 -19.03 15.47
C ALA A 38 5.60 -19.38 14.55
N VAL A 39 5.29 -18.55 13.54
CA VAL A 39 4.26 -18.91 12.55
C VAL A 39 4.81 -19.98 11.60
N GLN A 40 4.03 -21.03 11.37
CA GLN A 40 4.38 -22.13 10.47
C GLN A 40 4.55 -21.60 9.03
N LYS A 41 5.80 -21.41 8.58
CA LYS A 41 6.16 -20.85 7.25
C LYS A 41 6.07 -21.88 6.12
N GLY A 42 4.98 -22.62 6.07
CA GLY A 42 4.71 -23.61 5.03
C GLY A 42 3.94 -23.01 3.84
N SER A 43 4.31 -23.39 2.62
CA SER A 43 3.47 -23.15 1.44
C SER A 43 2.16 -23.95 1.59
N LEU A 44 1.00 -23.29 1.50
CA LEU A 44 -0.31 -23.96 1.50
C LEU A 44 -0.37 -24.97 0.34
N LYS A 45 -0.40 -26.26 0.68
CA LYS A 45 -0.57 -27.34 -0.31
C LYS A 45 -2.06 -27.62 -0.44
N LEU A 46 -2.66 -27.18 -1.55
CA LEU A 46 -4.04 -27.52 -1.88
C LEU A 46 -4.07 -28.96 -2.42
N LYS A 47 -4.84 -29.84 -1.76
CA LYS A 47 -5.03 -31.22 -2.19
C LYS A 47 -5.70 -31.20 -3.57
N GLY A 48 -5.05 -31.75 -4.59
CA GLY A 48 -5.55 -31.82 -5.96
C GLY A 48 -4.67 -31.15 -7.02
N ILE A 49 -3.65 -30.37 -6.62
CA ILE A 49 -2.71 -29.74 -7.56
C ILE A 49 -1.30 -30.26 -7.25
N GLY A 50 -0.82 -31.20 -8.08
CA GLY A 50 0.51 -31.80 -7.97
C GLY A 50 1.65 -30.76 -8.00
N GLU A 51 2.83 -31.19 -7.53
CA GLU A 51 4.01 -30.36 -7.26
C GLU A 51 4.38 -29.43 -8.43
N ILE A 52 4.07 -28.15 -8.29
CA ILE A 52 4.46 -27.13 -9.26
C ILE A 52 5.90 -26.70 -8.95
N SER A 53 6.84 -27.30 -9.68
CA SER A 53 8.26 -26.97 -9.66
C SER A 53 8.51 -25.47 -9.91
N ALA A 54 9.51 -24.92 -9.22
CA ALA A 54 9.84 -23.49 -9.16
C ALA A 54 10.02 -22.79 -10.52
N GLY A 55 10.30 -23.52 -11.60
CA GLY A 55 10.39 -23.00 -12.96
C GLY A 55 9.06 -22.46 -13.52
N LYS A 56 7.92 -23.03 -13.11
CA LYS A 56 6.59 -22.52 -13.53
C LYS A 56 6.23 -21.21 -12.84
N LYS A 57 6.76 -20.94 -11.64
CA LYS A 57 6.46 -19.74 -10.84
C LYS A 57 7.03 -18.46 -11.48
N LYS A 58 8.22 -18.53 -12.09
CA LYS A 58 8.82 -17.40 -12.82
C LYS A 58 8.09 -17.11 -14.15
N LYS A 59 7.68 -18.15 -14.88
CA LYS A 59 6.88 -18.04 -16.12
C LYS A 59 5.43 -17.59 -15.86
N LYS A 60 4.86 -17.90 -14.69
CA LYS A 60 3.50 -17.49 -14.30
C LYS A 60 3.45 -16.02 -13.85
N LYS A 61 4.47 -15.53 -13.14
CA LYS A 61 4.59 -14.11 -12.75
C LYS A 61 4.71 -13.18 -13.97
N ASP A 62 5.50 -13.58 -14.96
CA ASP A 62 5.71 -12.79 -16.20
C ASP A 62 4.48 -12.81 -17.13
N LYS A 63 3.65 -13.87 -17.04
CA LYS A 63 2.36 -13.95 -17.73
C LYS A 63 1.26 -13.12 -17.04
N GLU A 64 1.37 -12.92 -15.73
CA GLU A 64 0.43 -12.13 -14.94
C GLU A 64 0.70 -10.63 -15.09
N THR A 65 1.97 -10.20 -15.08
CA THR A 65 2.35 -8.80 -15.38
C THR A 65 1.95 -8.40 -16.80
N LYS A 66 2.18 -9.25 -17.81
CA LYS A 66 1.70 -9.00 -19.18
C LYS A 66 0.18 -8.99 -19.31
N ARG A 67 -0.56 -9.68 -18.43
CA ARG A 67 -2.03 -9.64 -18.41
C ARG A 67 -2.54 -8.38 -17.75
N LEU A 68 -1.91 -7.94 -16.67
CA LEU A 68 -2.22 -6.67 -15.99
C LEU A 68 -1.90 -5.48 -16.90
N GLU A 69 -0.75 -5.48 -17.58
CA GLU A 69 -0.40 -4.44 -18.56
C GLU A 69 -1.38 -4.39 -19.73
N LYS A 70 -1.77 -5.55 -20.27
CA LYS A 70 -2.79 -5.61 -21.32
C LYS A 70 -4.15 -5.14 -20.82
N GLN A 71 -4.54 -5.47 -19.59
CA GLN A 71 -5.81 -5.04 -19.01
C GLN A 71 -5.85 -3.53 -18.76
N VAL A 72 -4.74 -2.94 -18.32
CA VAL A 72 -4.58 -1.49 -18.14
C VAL A 72 -4.56 -0.75 -19.49
N LEU A 73 -3.88 -1.30 -20.50
CA LEU A 73 -3.92 -0.73 -21.85
C LEU A 73 -5.32 -0.83 -22.48
N THR A 74 -6.04 -1.96 -22.34
CA THR A 74 -7.39 -2.11 -22.88
C THR A 74 -8.38 -1.16 -22.24
N THR A 75 -8.30 -0.94 -20.92
CA THR A 75 -9.15 0.05 -20.24
C THR A 75 -8.85 1.47 -20.70
N SER A 76 -7.59 1.81 -20.99
CA SER A 76 -7.24 3.15 -21.50
C SER A 76 -7.61 3.35 -22.98
N THR A 77 -7.58 2.32 -23.83
CA THR A 77 -8.01 2.42 -25.24
C THR A 77 -9.52 2.30 -25.47
N GLU A 78 -10.26 1.68 -24.54
CA GLU A 78 -11.73 1.63 -24.57
C GLU A 78 -12.33 3.01 -24.21
N GLU A 79 -11.64 3.81 -23.40
CA GLU A 79 -12.05 5.19 -23.08
C GLU A 79 -11.90 6.15 -24.28
N GLU A 80 -11.01 5.87 -25.24
CA GLU A 80 -10.80 6.73 -26.41
C GLU A 80 -11.62 6.34 -27.65
N THR A 81 -12.07 5.08 -27.76
CA THR A 81 -12.70 4.58 -29.00
C THR A 81 -14.23 4.48 -28.96
N THR A 82 -14.88 4.68 -27.81
CA THR A 82 -16.35 4.72 -27.70
C THR A 82 -16.90 6.11 -27.41
N LYS A 83 -16.45 7.14 -28.14
CA LYS A 83 -17.14 8.44 -28.22
C LYS A 83 -18.37 8.38 -29.15
N LYS A 84 -19.16 7.29 -29.08
CA LYS A 84 -20.55 7.36 -29.53
C LYS A 84 -21.29 8.06 -28.40
N ALA A 85 -21.62 9.34 -28.62
CA ALA A 85 -22.32 10.25 -27.71
C ALA A 85 -23.07 9.49 -26.60
N TYR A 86 -22.47 9.38 -25.41
CA TYR A 86 -23.15 8.88 -24.24
C TYR A 86 -24.18 9.95 -23.89
N VAL A 87 -25.39 9.79 -24.44
CA VAL A 87 -26.53 10.59 -24.04
C VAL A 87 -26.82 10.19 -22.61
N ASP A 88 -26.52 11.09 -21.68
CA ASP A 88 -26.74 10.86 -20.27
C ASP A 88 -28.24 10.65 -20.03
N LYS A 89 -28.62 9.39 -19.80
CA LYS A 89 -30.03 9.00 -19.55
C LYS A 89 -30.47 9.35 -18.12
N ARG A 90 -29.60 10.01 -17.35
CA ARG A 90 -29.88 10.39 -15.96
C ARG A 90 -30.95 11.47 -15.90
N THR A 91 -31.79 11.36 -14.88
CA THR A 91 -32.77 12.41 -14.59
C THR A 91 -32.05 13.67 -14.08
N PRO A 92 -32.64 14.86 -14.23
CA PRO A 92 -32.06 16.09 -13.68
C PRO A 92 -31.74 15.99 -12.17
N ALA A 93 -32.56 15.26 -11.42
CA ALA A 93 -32.34 14.98 -10.00
C ALA A 93 -31.11 14.09 -9.76
N GLN A 94 -30.89 13.07 -10.58
CA GLN A 94 -29.69 12.21 -10.51
C GLN A 94 -28.43 13.03 -10.82
N ILE A 95 -28.45 13.85 -11.87
CA ILE A 95 -27.33 14.72 -12.23
C ILE A 95 -26.99 15.69 -11.08
N ALA A 96 -27.99 16.28 -10.43
CA ALA A 96 -27.78 17.16 -9.29
C ALA A 96 -27.18 16.41 -8.09
N PHE A 97 -27.65 15.19 -7.81
CA PHE A 97 -27.13 14.34 -6.75
C PHE A 97 -25.67 13.96 -6.98
N ASP A 98 -25.31 13.58 -8.21
CA ASP A 98 -23.95 13.18 -8.57
C ASP A 98 -22.98 14.36 -8.43
N LYS A 99 -23.37 15.56 -8.87
CA LYS A 99 -22.59 16.79 -8.65
C LYS A 99 -22.34 17.07 -7.16
N ILE A 100 -23.34 16.82 -6.31
CA ILE A 100 -23.20 16.98 -4.85
C ILE A 100 -22.30 15.88 -4.26
N GLN A 101 -22.44 14.64 -4.73
CA GLN A 101 -21.57 13.52 -4.35
C GLN A 101 -20.12 13.82 -4.69
N GLU A 102 -19.82 14.24 -5.91
CA GLU A 102 -18.48 14.59 -6.38
C GLU A 102 -17.85 15.68 -5.50
N LYS A 103 -18.60 16.76 -5.21
CA LYS A 103 -18.15 17.81 -4.29
C LYS A 103 -17.79 17.26 -2.91
N ARG A 104 -18.67 16.46 -2.30
CA ARG A 104 -18.43 15.85 -0.98
C ARG A 104 -17.28 14.83 -1.02
N GLN A 105 -17.11 14.12 -2.12
CA GLN A 105 -16.02 13.17 -2.30
C GLN A 105 -14.67 13.90 -2.31
N MET A 106 -14.55 15.01 -3.05
CA MET A 106 -13.34 15.84 -3.03
C MET A 106 -13.00 16.31 -1.62
N GLU A 107 -13.98 16.83 -0.88
CA GLU A 107 -13.81 17.24 0.52
C GLU A 107 -13.38 16.07 1.42
N ARG A 108 -14.00 14.90 1.28
CA ARG A 108 -13.63 13.69 2.04
C ARG A 108 -12.21 13.22 1.72
N ILE A 109 -11.79 13.28 0.46
CA ILE A 109 -10.45 12.93 0.02
C ILE A 109 -9.45 13.89 0.67
N LEU A 110 -9.69 15.20 0.61
CA LEU A 110 -8.85 16.21 1.22
C LEU A 110 -8.74 16.02 2.75
N ASN A 111 -9.87 15.80 3.42
CA ASN A 111 -9.91 15.59 4.87
C ASN A 111 -9.23 14.28 5.31
N LYS A 112 -9.33 13.21 4.52
CA LYS A 112 -8.60 11.96 4.79
C LYS A 112 -7.09 12.12 4.55
N ALA A 113 -6.71 12.89 3.54
CA ALA A 113 -5.32 13.16 3.22
C ALA A 113 -4.65 14.09 4.25
N SER A 114 -5.39 15.04 4.83
CA SER A 114 -4.84 16.04 5.76
C SER A 114 -4.37 15.45 7.09
N LYS A 115 -4.97 14.35 7.56
CA LYS A 115 -4.62 13.72 8.84
C LYS A 115 -3.93 12.37 8.63
N THR A 116 -2.69 12.27 9.12
CA THR A 116 -1.99 10.99 9.22
C THR A 116 -2.71 10.05 10.19
N HIS A 117 -2.51 8.73 10.03
CA HIS A 117 -3.17 7.74 10.90
C HIS A 117 -2.82 7.95 12.38
N LYS A 118 -1.55 8.22 12.68
CA LYS A 118 -1.09 8.52 14.04
C LYS A 118 -1.85 9.69 14.66
N ARG A 119 -2.00 10.80 13.92
CA ARG A 119 -2.76 11.97 14.39
C ARG A 119 -4.23 11.67 14.63
N ARG A 120 -4.85 10.80 13.81
CA ARG A 120 -6.24 10.33 14.02
C ARG A 120 -6.38 9.50 15.29
N VAL A 121 -5.39 8.64 15.59
CA VAL A 121 -5.37 7.83 16.82
C VAL A 121 -5.15 8.72 18.03
N GLU A 122 -4.25 9.70 17.96
CA GLU A 122 -4.00 10.66 19.05
C GLU A 122 -5.25 11.51 19.34
N GLU A 123 -5.92 12.03 18.30
CA GLU A 123 -7.16 12.80 18.45
C GLU A 123 -8.28 11.95 19.05
N PHE A 124 -8.39 10.69 18.64
CA PHE A 124 -9.35 9.74 19.21
C PHE A 124 -9.06 9.45 20.68
N ASN A 125 -7.80 9.20 21.04
CA ASN A 125 -7.41 8.95 22.42
C ASN A 125 -7.65 10.19 23.30
N ARG A 126 -7.31 11.39 22.81
CA ARG A 126 -7.64 12.64 23.50
C ARG A 126 -9.14 12.80 23.72
N HIS A 127 -9.96 12.42 22.75
CA HIS A 127 -11.41 12.48 22.88
C HIS A 127 -11.92 11.51 23.95
N LEU A 128 -11.39 10.29 24.00
CA LEU A 128 -11.71 9.31 25.03
C LEU A 128 -11.29 9.79 26.43
N ASP A 129 -10.12 10.42 26.56
CA ASP A 129 -9.66 10.98 27.84
C ASP A 129 -10.58 12.09 28.36
N THR A 130 -11.18 12.86 27.46
CA THR A 130 -12.15 13.91 27.82
C THR A 130 -13.56 13.38 28.05
N LEU A 131 -13.84 12.14 27.68
CA LEU A 131 -15.17 11.56 27.76
C LEU A 131 -15.47 11.21 29.22
N THR A 132 -16.65 11.61 29.70
CA THR A 132 -17.06 11.32 31.08
C THR A 132 -17.25 9.83 31.27
N GLU A 133 -16.65 9.25 32.31
CA GLU A 133 -16.82 7.83 32.65
C GLU A 133 -18.29 7.47 32.96
N HIS A 134 -19.03 8.41 33.56
CA HIS A 134 -20.42 8.23 33.96
C HIS A 134 -21.31 9.16 33.13
N TYR A 135 -22.28 8.57 32.44
CA TYR A 135 -23.24 9.27 31.58
C TYR A 135 -24.55 9.61 32.29
N ASP A 136 -24.64 9.34 33.59
CA ASP A 136 -25.86 9.50 34.38
C ASP A 136 -25.57 10.23 35.68
N ILE A 137 -26.56 10.97 36.17
CA ILE A 137 -26.39 11.82 37.36
C ILE A 137 -26.43 10.91 38.59
N PRO A 138 -25.44 11.00 39.51
CA PRO A 138 -25.47 10.21 40.73
C PRO A 138 -26.76 10.50 41.52
N LYS A 139 -27.48 9.44 41.87
CA LYS A 139 -28.72 9.52 42.66
C LYS A 139 -28.41 9.89 44.12
N VAL A 140 -29.23 10.78 44.70
CA VAL A 140 -28.99 11.48 45.98
C VAL A 140 -29.10 10.58 47.22
N SER A 141 -29.44 9.30 47.08
CA SER A 141 -29.28 8.30 48.14
C SER A 141 -28.27 7.23 47.71
N TRP A 142 -26.99 7.47 48.00
CA TRP A 142 -25.95 6.45 47.92
C TRP A 142 -25.09 6.47 49.19
N THR A 143 -25.36 5.55 50.13
CA THR A 143 -24.33 5.06 51.06
C THR A 143 -23.44 4.07 50.30
N LYS A 144 -22.13 4.15 50.52
CA LYS A 144 -21.06 3.49 49.76
C LYS A 144 -21.24 1.98 49.62
#